data_AF-A0A3D5A3Q0-F1
#
_entry.id   AF-A0A3D5A3Q0-F1
#
_cell.length_a   1.000
_cell.length_b   1.000
_cell.length_c   1.000
_cell.angle_alpha   90.00
_cell.angle_beta   90.00
_cell.angle_gamma   90.00
#
_symmetry.space_group_name_H-M   'P 1'
#
loop_
_entity.id
_entity.type
_entity.pdbx_description
1 polymer ?
#
loop_
_entity_poly.entity_id
_entity_poly.type
_entity_poly.pdbx_seq_one_letter_code
_entity_poly.pdbx_strand_id
1 'polypeptide(L)'
;MTPKYYQYNVPASADMWYENLQPYMKNTQVQTCPSQSATALSYGVNWRHVICYPAAHSSLGKEVGLAEFQKPAETLVLADSHTGTTGEGSAGCAAIYCPHCYATPPYSYVNYAVSSRHNDGANCAYLDGHAKWEKTQNILRTDASSIWAH
;
A
#
# COMPACT_ATOMS: atom_id res chain seq x y z
N MET A 1 8.51 -15.28 -1.14
CA MET A 1 7.04 -15.39 -1.35
C MET A 1 6.44 -14.14 -0.71
N THR A 2 5.83 -13.26 -1.50
CA THR A 2 5.15 -12.06 -0.97
C THR A 2 4.02 -12.50 -0.05
N PRO A 3 3.77 -11.85 1.09
CA PRO A 3 2.65 -12.24 1.95
C PRO A 3 1.35 -12.14 1.14
N LYS A 4 0.49 -13.16 1.24
CA LYS A 4 -0.84 -13.14 0.61
C LYS A 4 -1.79 -12.31 1.47
N TYR A 5 -2.50 -11.39 0.82
CA TYR A 5 -3.38 -10.44 1.46
C TYR A 5 -4.84 -10.67 1.04
N TYR A 6 -5.55 -11.49 1.82
CA TYR A 6 -6.94 -11.87 1.54
C TYR A 6 -7.89 -10.68 1.72
N GLN A 7 -8.81 -10.50 0.77
CA GLN A 7 -9.85 -9.47 0.83
C GLN A 7 -11.23 -10.08 1.15
N TYR A 8 -12.03 -9.37 1.93
CA TYR A 8 -13.38 -9.80 2.31
C TYR A 8 -14.41 -9.52 1.21
N ASN A 9 -15.41 -10.40 1.07
CA ASN A 9 -16.49 -10.32 0.05
C ASN A 9 -16.02 -10.27 -1.42
N VAL A 10 -14.87 -10.86 -1.71
CA VAL A 10 -14.33 -10.96 -3.06
C VAL A 10 -14.45 -12.39 -3.60
N PRO A 11 -14.86 -12.60 -4.86
CA PRO A 11 -14.87 -13.92 -5.49
C PRO A 11 -13.48 -14.59 -5.44
N ALA A 12 -13.43 -15.89 -5.13
CA ALA A 12 -12.19 -16.67 -4.95
C ALA A 12 -11.27 -16.77 -6.19
N SER A 13 -11.66 -16.19 -7.33
CA SER A 13 -10.86 -16.16 -8.56
C SER A 13 -9.76 -15.09 -8.55
N ALA A 14 -9.71 -14.21 -7.54
CA ALA A 14 -8.70 -13.16 -7.38
C ALA A 14 -8.37 -12.97 -5.89
N ASP A 15 -7.22 -13.52 -5.47
CA ASP A 15 -6.77 -13.56 -4.07
C ASP A 15 -6.20 -12.22 -3.60
N MET A 16 -5.85 -11.32 -4.53
CA MET A 16 -5.13 -10.08 -4.24
C MET A 16 -5.84 -8.84 -4.77
N TRP A 17 -5.70 -7.70 -4.08
CA TRP A 17 -6.35 -6.43 -4.44
C TRP A 17 -6.12 -5.99 -5.88
N TYR A 18 -4.91 -6.18 -6.41
CA TYR A 18 -4.55 -5.74 -7.75
C TYR A 18 -5.20 -6.61 -8.83
N GLU A 19 -5.47 -7.89 -8.54
CA GLU A 19 -6.22 -8.80 -9.40
C GLU A 19 -7.69 -8.39 -9.48
N ASN A 20 -8.27 -7.97 -8.34
CA ASN A 20 -9.64 -7.47 -8.27
C ASN A 20 -9.86 -6.15 -9.00
N LEU A 21 -8.80 -5.36 -9.20
CA LEU A 21 -8.85 -4.16 -10.03
C LEU A 21 -8.75 -4.47 -11.53
N GLN A 22 -8.25 -5.65 -11.94
CA GLN A 22 -8.00 -5.96 -13.36
C GLN A 22 -9.22 -5.77 -14.28
N PRO A 23 -10.45 -6.13 -13.92
CA PRO A 23 -11.63 -5.86 -14.76
C PRO A 23 -11.88 -4.37 -15.02
N TYR A 24 -11.37 -3.49 -14.16
CA TYR A 24 -11.49 -2.03 -14.25
C TYR A 24 -10.25 -1.36 -14.86
N MET A 25 -9.23 -2.15 -15.21
CA MET A 25 -8.00 -1.66 -15.82
C MET A 25 -7.95 -2.04 -17.30
N LYS A 26 -7.64 -1.06 -18.15
CA LYS A 26 -7.46 -1.32 -19.58
C LYS A 26 -6.16 -2.10 -19.90
N ASN A 27 -5.18 -2.06 -19.00
CA ASN A 27 -3.88 -2.70 -19.20
C ASN A 27 -3.26 -3.06 -17.85
N THR A 28 -2.93 -4.34 -17.64
CA THR A 28 -2.32 -4.83 -16.40
C THR A 28 -0.84 -4.45 -16.25
N GLN A 29 -0.17 -4.02 -17.32
CA GLN A 29 1.20 -3.50 -17.26
C GLN A 29 1.33 -2.28 -16.34
N VAL A 30 0.23 -1.57 -16.07
CA VAL A 30 0.19 -0.46 -15.10
C VAL A 30 0.52 -0.91 -13.67
N GLN A 31 0.43 -2.21 -13.36
CA GLN A 31 0.77 -2.75 -12.04
C GLN A 31 2.29 -2.80 -11.81
N THR A 32 3.09 -2.66 -12.87
CA THR A 32 4.54 -2.77 -12.82
C THR A 32 5.17 -1.43 -13.16
N CYS A 33 6.09 -0.99 -12.30
CA CYS A 33 6.91 0.17 -12.53
C CYS A 33 8.06 -0.20 -13.50
N PRO A 34 8.25 0.54 -14.62
CA PRO A 34 9.34 0.27 -15.56
C PRO A 34 10.74 0.41 -14.95
N SER A 35 10.87 1.14 -13.84
CA SER A 35 12.13 1.31 -13.10
C SER A 35 12.41 0.17 -12.12
N GLN A 36 11.47 -0.79 -11.96
CA GLN A 36 11.66 -1.97 -11.14
C GLN A 36 12.17 -3.14 -11.99
N SER A 37 13.15 -3.88 -11.47
CA SER A 37 13.81 -4.96 -12.23
C SER A 37 12.99 -6.26 -12.31
N ALA A 38 11.97 -6.45 -11.47
CA ALA A 38 11.06 -7.60 -11.55
C ALA A 38 9.79 -7.30 -12.36
N THR A 39 9.27 -8.33 -13.03
CA THR A 39 8.00 -8.32 -13.78
C THR A 39 6.76 -8.45 -12.88
N ALA A 40 6.85 -8.00 -11.64
CA ALA A 40 5.82 -8.16 -10.63
C ALA A 40 5.14 -6.83 -10.30
N LEU A 41 4.14 -6.89 -9.41
CA LEU A 41 3.52 -5.73 -8.78
C LEU A 41 4.60 -4.78 -8.22
N SER A 42 4.42 -3.47 -8.42
CA SER A 42 5.31 -2.42 -7.89
C SER A 42 4.63 -1.50 -6.88
N TYR A 43 3.34 -1.70 -6.63
CA TYR A 43 2.52 -0.87 -5.75
C TYR A 43 2.02 -1.67 -4.56
N GLY A 44 1.85 -1.01 -3.43
CA GLY A 44 1.30 -1.58 -2.21
C GLY A 44 0.21 -0.69 -1.68
N VAL A 45 -0.87 -1.30 -1.20
CA VAL A 45 -1.97 -0.57 -0.56
C VAL A 45 -1.72 -0.43 0.95
N ASN A 46 -2.30 0.59 1.55
CA ASN A 46 -2.21 0.85 2.97
C ASN A 46 -2.81 -0.32 3.78
N TRP A 47 -1.92 -1.10 4.41
CA TRP A 47 -2.25 -2.39 5.01
C TRP A 47 -3.36 -2.33 6.05
N ARG A 48 -3.33 -1.37 6.96
CA ARG A 48 -4.21 -1.40 8.15
C ARG A 48 -5.46 -0.55 8.00
N HIS A 49 -5.45 0.37 7.04
CA HIS A 49 -6.49 1.37 6.87
C HIS A 49 -7.24 1.23 5.55
N VAL A 50 -6.77 0.37 4.63
CA VAL A 50 -7.41 0.07 3.35
C VAL A 50 -7.53 -1.44 3.08
N ILE A 51 -6.52 -2.25 3.43
CA ILE A 51 -6.72 -3.71 3.49
C ILE A 51 -7.42 -4.04 4.81
N CYS A 52 -8.62 -4.60 4.74
CA CYS A 52 -9.38 -5.04 5.91
C CYS A 52 -9.47 -6.57 5.93
N TYR A 53 -9.13 -7.18 7.08
CA TYR A 53 -9.45 -8.57 7.37
C TYR A 53 -10.75 -8.64 8.20
N PRO A 54 -11.45 -9.79 8.18
CA PRO A 54 -12.66 -9.98 8.99
C PRO A 54 -12.40 -9.70 10.47
N ALA A 55 -13.42 -9.26 11.22
CA ALA A 55 -13.34 -9.03 12.67
C ALA A 55 -12.83 -10.25 13.49
N ALA A 56 -13.02 -11.47 12.96
CA ALA A 56 -12.46 -12.71 13.54
C ALA A 56 -10.92 -12.77 13.53
N HIS A 57 -10.29 -11.98 12.67
CA HIS A 57 -8.85 -11.74 12.61
C HIS A 57 -8.51 -10.41 13.27
N SER A 58 -8.87 -10.27 14.56
CA SER A 58 -8.75 -9.04 15.36
C SER A 58 -7.36 -8.37 15.38
N SER A 59 -6.32 -9.07 14.91
CA SER A 59 -4.95 -8.55 14.75
C SER A 59 -4.62 -8.04 13.34
N LEU A 60 -5.46 -8.26 12.32
CA LEU A 60 -5.11 -8.11 10.91
C LEU A 60 -5.82 -6.95 10.16
N GLY A 61 -6.82 -6.30 10.74
CA GLY A 61 -7.42 -5.09 10.16
C GLY A 61 -8.77 -4.74 10.81
N LYS A 62 -9.20 -3.48 10.68
CA LYS A 62 -10.55 -3.03 11.10
C LYS A 62 -11.37 -2.82 9.83
N GLU A 63 -12.62 -3.26 9.78
CA GLU A 63 -13.57 -2.82 8.75
C GLU A 63 -13.84 -1.34 8.97
N VAL A 64 -13.56 -0.51 7.95
CA VAL A 64 -13.74 0.94 8.01
C VAL A 64 -14.71 1.35 6.90
N GLY A 65 -15.79 2.04 7.28
CA GLY A 65 -16.71 2.62 6.31
C GLY A 65 -16.09 3.84 5.63
N LEU A 66 -16.38 4.06 4.35
CA LEU A 66 -15.88 5.25 3.63
C LEU A 66 -16.26 6.57 4.33
N ALA A 67 -17.40 6.58 5.03
CA ALA A 67 -17.88 7.74 5.81
C ALA A 67 -17.03 8.05 7.06
N GLU A 68 -16.19 7.12 7.54
CA GLU A 68 -15.31 7.36 8.69
C GLU A 68 -14.12 8.27 8.32
N PHE A 69 -13.73 8.32 7.04
CA PHE A 69 -12.59 9.11 6.57
C PHE A 69 -12.94 10.61 6.50
N GLN A 70 -12.42 11.38 7.46
CA GLN A 70 -12.65 12.83 7.53
C GLN A 70 -11.86 13.62 6.49
N LYS A 71 -10.76 13.05 5.97
CA LYS A 71 -9.86 13.72 5.02
C LYS A 71 -9.49 12.82 3.84
N PRO A 72 -10.43 12.55 2.91
CA PRO A 72 -10.17 11.65 1.78
C PRO A 72 -9.00 12.11 0.90
N ALA A 73 -8.87 13.42 0.66
CA ALA A 73 -7.77 14.01 -0.11
C ALA A 73 -6.41 13.96 0.59
N GLU A 74 -6.35 13.62 1.88
CA GLU A 74 -5.08 13.39 2.58
C GLU A 74 -4.80 11.90 2.77
N THR A 75 -5.81 11.03 2.68
CA THR A 75 -5.69 9.61 3.02
C THR A 75 -5.02 8.81 1.90
N LEU A 76 -3.84 8.24 2.17
CA LEU A 76 -3.10 7.38 1.26
C LEU A 76 -3.75 6.01 1.13
N VAL A 77 -4.07 5.63 -0.11
CA VAL A 77 -4.63 4.32 -0.45
C VAL A 77 -3.56 3.37 -0.93
N LEU A 78 -2.74 3.79 -1.89
CA LEU A 78 -1.67 3.00 -2.48
C LEU A 78 -0.45 3.87 -2.77
N ALA A 79 0.74 3.28 -2.67
CA ALA A 79 1.98 3.93 -3.07
C ALA A 79 2.91 2.95 -3.78
N ASP A 80 3.96 3.48 -4.43
CA ASP A 80 5.10 2.65 -4.83
C ASP A 80 5.63 1.88 -3.63
N SER A 81 5.93 0.61 -3.85
CA SER A 81 6.26 -0.34 -2.80
C SER A 81 7.47 -1.20 -3.14
N HIS A 82 8.01 -1.87 -2.13
CA HIS A 82 9.15 -2.74 -2.31
C HIS A 82 9.24 -3.82 -1.22
N THR A 83 10.00 -4.89 -1.47
CA THR A 83 10.18 -6.02 -0.51
C THR A 83 11.56 -6.07 0.12
N GLY A 84 12.42 -5.09 -0.15
CA GLY A 84 13.80 -5.10 0.33
C GLY A 84 13.96 -4.82 1.83
N THR A 85 14.93 -5.49 2.45
CA THR A 85 15.23 -5.41 3.90
C THR A 85 16.55 -4.71 4.21
N THR A 86 17.39 -4.49 3.20
CA THR A 86 18.64 -3.70 3.27
C THR A 86 18.71 -2.63 2.18
N GLY A 87 17.59 -2.37 1.51
CA GLY A 87 17.42 -1.42 0.39
C GLY A 87 16.06 -1.65 -0.29
N GLU A 88 15.92 -1.23 -1.55
CA GLU A 88 14.68 -1.43 -2.33
C GLU A 88 14.36 -2.90 -2.60
N GLY A 89 15.37 -3.74 -2.84
CA GLY A 89 15.14 -5.09 -3.36
C GLY A 89 14.70 -5.05 -4.83
N SER A 90 14.17 -6.17 -5.34
CA SER A 90 13.84 -6.33 -6.77
C SER A 90 12.35 -6.38 -7.09
N ALA A 91 11.48 -6.50 -6.08
CA ALA A 91 10.04 -6.66 -6.25
C ALA A 91 9.24 -5.68 -5.38
N GLY A 92 7.98 -5.43 -5.76
CA GLY A 92 7.02 -4.66 -4.98
C GLY A 92 6.34 -5.52 -3.92
N CYS A 93 5.88 -4.88 -2.85
CA CYS A 93 5.09 -5.51 -1.81
C CYS A 93 3.63 -5.11 -2.04
N ALA A 94 2.70 -6.07 -1.98
CA ALA A 94 1.28 -5.76 -2.12
C ALA A 94 0.71 -4.90 -0.96
N ALA A 95 1.52 -4.59 0.06
CA ALA A 95 1.15 -3.73 1.18
C ALA A 95 2.28 -2.75 1.53
N ILE A 96 1.88 -1.58 2.02
CA ILE A 96 2.72 -0.61 2.72
C ILE A 96 2.19 -0.43 4.14
N TYR A 97 3.08 -0.13 5.09
CA TYR A 97 2.74 -0.16 6.51
C TYR A 97 2.77 1.21 7.16
N CYS A 98 1.77 1.45 8.01
CA CYS A 98 1.63 2.70 8.74
C CYS A 98 2.68 2.81 9.87
N PRO A 99 3.55 3.84 9.87
CA PRO A 99 4.53 4.06 10.93
C PRO A 99 3.91 4.46 12.28
N HIS A 100 2.64 4.92 12.30
CA HIS A 100 1.91 5.19 13.55
C HIS A 100 1.42 3.90 14.23
N CYS A 101 1.13 2.87 13.44
CA CYS A 101 0.66 1.58 13.95
C CYS A 101 1.79 0.60 14.25
N TYR A 102 2.99 0.84 13.70
CA TYR A 102 4.14 -0.04 13.86
C TYR A 102 5.37 0.78 14.30
N ALA A 103 5.90 0.48 15.48
CA ALA A 103 7.11 1.13 15.99
C ALA A 103 8.37 0.83 15.17
N THR A 104 8.38 -0.32 14.49
CA THR A 104 9.41 -0.71 13.52
C THR A 104 8.76 -1.32 12.29
N PRO A 105 9.39 -1.24 11.11
CA PRO A 105 8.84 -1.84 9.90
C PRO A 105 8.59 -3.35 10.05
N PRO A 106 7.38 -3.83 9.71
CA PRO A 106 7.09 -5.27 9.66
C PRO A 106 8.04 -6.00 8.71
N TYR A 107 8.34 -7.26 9.05
CA TYR A 107 9.20 -8.14 8.24
C TYR A 107 10.59 -7.57 7.90
N SER A 108 11.06 -6.61 8.70
CA SER A 108 12.33 -5.89 8.50
C SER A 108 12.40 -5.15 7.16
N TYR A 109 11.27 -4.79 6.56
CA TYR A 109 11.26 -3.99 5.34
C TYR A 109 11.90 -2.63 5.60
N VAL A 110 12.71 -2.14 4.66
CA VAL A 110 13.13 -0.74 4.71
C VAL A 110 11.90 0.14 4.47
N ASN A 111 11.86 1.33 5.08
CA ASN A 111 10.84 2.36 4.81
C ASN A 111 9.39 1.87 4.89
N TYR A 112 9.08 0.90 5.76
CA TYR A 112 7.73 0.33 5.89
C TYR A 112 7.16 -0.18 4.55
N ALA A 113 8.05 -0.71 3.71
CA ALA A 113 7.80 -1.16 2.34
C ALA A 113 7.40 -0.05 1.34
N VAL A 114 7.45 1.23 1.72
CA VAL A 114 7.27 2.37 0.80
C VAL A 114 8.54 2.56 0.00
N SER A 115 8.43 2.48 -1.33
CA SER A 115 9.58 2.61 -2.21
C SER A 115 10.03 4.05 -2.33
N SER A 116 11.35 4.27 -2.36
CA SER A 116 12.00 5.54 -2.64
C SER A 116 12.62 5.59 -4.05
N ARG A 117 12.26 4.65 -4.93
CA ARG A 117 12.89 4.49 -6.26
C ARG A 117 12.68 5.67 -7.20
N HIS A 118 11.73 6.57 -6.92
CA HIS A 118 11.42 7.73 -7.74
C HIS A 118 11.98 9.01 -7.13
N ASN A 119 13.30 9.19 -7.23
CA ASN A 119 14.02 10.37 -6.70
C ASN A 119 13.79 10.60 -5.20
N ASP A 120 13.97 9.54 -4.40
CA ASP A 120 13.69 9.49 -2.96
C ASP A 120 12.21 9.73 -2.60
N GLY A 121 11.32 9.40 -3.53
CA GLY A 121 9.88 9.54 -3.35
C GLY A 121 9.11 8.39 -3.97
N ALA A 122 7.80 8.46 -3.79
CA ALA A 122 6.80 7.51 -4.28
C ALA A 122 5.66 8.27 -4.95
N ASN A 123 5.11 7.67 -5.99
CA ASN A 123 3.79 8.01 -6.51
C ASN A 123 2.75 7.41 -5.56
N CYS A 124 1.84 8.26 -5.12
CA CYS A 124 0.79 7.95 -4.17
C CYS A 124 -0.57 8.19 -4.82
N ALA A 125 -1.53 7.29 -4.60
CA ALA A 125 -2.94 7.54 -4.88
C ALA A 125 -3.72 7.69 -3.57
N TYR A 126 -4.61 8.67 -3.55
CA TYR A 126 -5.37 9.08 -2.38
C TYR A 126 -6.83 8.66 -2.51
N LEU A 127 -7.55 8.69 -1.39
CA LEU A 127 -8.91 8.13 -1.29
C LEU A 127 -9.96 8.88 -2.11
N ASP A 128 -9.75 10.15 -2.41
CA ASP A 128 -10.60 10.93 -3.33
C ASP A 128 -10.31 10.64 -4.82
N GLY A 129 -9.31 9.80 -5.12
CA GLY A 129 -8.96 9.36 -6.46
C GLY A 129 -7.84 10.14 -7.15
N HIS A 130 -7.28 11.19 -6.53
CA HIS A 130 -6.12 11.87 -7.13
C HIS A 130 -4.82 11.09 -6.89
N ALA A 131 -3.82 11.39 -7.71
CA ALA A 131 -2.47 10.87 -7.54
C ALA A 131 -1.46 12.01 -7.43
N LYS A 132 -0.44 11.83 -6.60
CA LYS A 132 0.60 12.83 -6.33
C LYS A 132 1.91 12.12 -6.01
N TRP A 133 3.02 12.72 -6.43
CA TRP A 133 4.34 12.28 -5.97
C TRP A 133 4.67 12.93 -4.62
N GLU A 134 5.19 12.15 -3.69
CA GLU A 134 5.63 12.58 -2.37
C GLU A 134 7.03 12.06 -2.05
N LYS A 135 7.83 12.85 -1.32
CA LYS A 135 9.06 12.36 -0.71
C LYS A 135 8.71 11.27 0.30
N THR A 136 9.47 10.17 0.34
CA THR A 136 9.21 9.08 1.31
C THR A 136 9.30 9.57 2.75
N GLN A 137 10.15 10.55 3.03
CA GLN A 137 10.23 11.23 4.33
C GLN A 137 8.92 11.93 4.74
N ASN A 138 8.15 12.47 3.79
CA ASN A 138 6.83 13.06 4.08
C ASN A 138 5.81 11.96 4.38
N ILE A 139 5.84 10.87 3.62
CA ILE A 139 4.93 9.73 3.79
C ILE A 139 5.13 9.08 5.16
N LEU A 140 6.38 8.95 5.60
CA LEU A 140 6.76 8.20 6.79
C LEU A 140 6.91 9.05 8.06
N ARG A 141 6.53 10.34 7.99
CA ARG A 141 6.63 11.26 9.12
C ARG A 141 5.64 10.87 10.24
N THR A 142 6.10 10.83 11.49
CA THR A 142 5.29 10.39 12.65
C THR A 142 4.28 11.41 13.15
N ASP A 143 4.26 12.63 12.61
CA ASP A 143 3.24 13.67 12.82
C ASP A 143 2.33 13.83 11.59
N ALA A 144 2.58 13.08 10.50
CA ALA A 144 1.67 13.00 9.35
C ALA A 144 0.59 11.95 9.62
N SER A 145 -0.34 12.24 10.53
CA SER A 145 -1.40 11.28 10.92
C SER A 145 -2.40 11.05 9.78
N SER A 146 -2.78 12.13 9.09
CA SER A 146 -3.84 12.11 8.09
C SER A 146 -3.50 11.28 6.85
N ILE A 147 -2.22 11.21 6.47
CA ILE A 147 -1.79 10.39 5.34
C ILE A 147 -2.07 8.90 5.58
N TRP A 148 -2.02 8.47 6.83
CA TRP A 148 -2.32 7.11 7.25
C TRP A 148 -3.72 6.95 7.83
N ALA A 149 -4.64 7.90 7.59
CA ALA A 149 -6.01 7.89 8.11
C ALA A 149 -6.11 7.79 9.64
N HIS A 150 -5.23 8.52 10.34
CA HIS A 150 -5.28 8.76 11.79
C HIS A 150 -5.73 10.19 12.12
#